data_AF-A0A0F2Q834-F1
#
_entry.id   AF-A0A0F2Q834-F1
#
_cell.length_a   1.000
_cell.length_b   1.000
_cell.length_c   1.000
_cell.angle_alpha   90.00
_cell.angle_beta   90.00
_cell.angle_gamma   90.00
#
_symmetry.space_group_name_H-M   'P 1'
#
loop_
_entity.id
_entity.type
_entity.pdbx_description
1 polymer ?
#
loop_
_entity_poly.entity_id
_entity_poly.type
_entity_poly.pdbx_seq_one_letter_code
_entity_poly.pdbx_strand_id
1 'polypeptide(L)'
;MEKHDFIEKDIVTGQYGLGVRFLEFAAVVSYGQDLRRCAQNEMSWLVNETGECVILTVHSSGEAVCIDKRDSSRPVHITYLVGGRASLHAGASGKILAAFMNPTDIERFIKEKGLYRYTDKTIVDPDEFRKDLERIRQQGYAVTCGELDSGIMAVAAPIFNNESQIAGGLSVVCLPERLDTVLDEIVEKTKKAANQISLKMGFRMNANISVNSSVAGISSQGK
;
A
#
# COMPACT_ATOMS: atom_id res chain seq x y z
N MET A 1 29.81 15.07 -7.06
CA MET A 1 29.02 13.91 -6.60
C MET A 1 29.91 12.68 -6.38
N GLU A 2 30.84 12.33 -7.28
CA GLU A 2 31.90 11.31 -7.01
C GLU A 2 32.77 11.66 -5.79
N LYS A 3 33.17 12.93 -5.63
CA LYS A 3 34.03 13.41 -4.53
C LYS A 3 33.44 13.29 -3.11
N HIS A 4 32.20 12.81 -2.99
CA HIS A 4 31.48 12.65 -1.74
C HIS A 4 30.81 11.26 -1.64
N ASP A 5 31.26 10.29 -2.43
CA ASP A 5 30.79 8.89 -2.48
C ASP A 5 29.28 8.72 -2.72
N PHE A 6 28.63 9.70 -3.38
CA PHE A 6 27.23 9.58 -3.80
C PHE A 6 27.07 8.82 -5.12
N ILE A 7 28.11 8.81 -5.95
CA ILE A 7 28.12 8.12 -7.23
C ILE A 7 29.46 7.37 -7.32
N GLU A 8 29.38 6.11 -7.71
CA GLU A 8 30.54 5.30 -8.07
C GLU A 8 30.54 5.05 -9.57
N LYS A 9 31.72 5.12 -10.18
CA LYS A 9 31.91 4.77 -11.58
C LYS A 9 32.56 3.40 -11.66
N ASP A 10 31.90 2.47 -12.33
CA ASP A 10 32.51 1.21 -12.71
C ASP A 10 33.65 1.52 -13.68
N ILE A 11 34.87 1.18 -13.24
CA ILE A 11 36.11 1.45 -13.97
C ILE A 11 36.28 0.57 -15.22
N VAL A 12 35.54 -0.53 -15.30
CA VAL A 12 35.56 -1.51 -16.41
C VAL A 12 34.46 -1.21 -17.42
N THR A 13 33.23 -0.90 -16.97
CA THR A 13 32.08 -0.66 -17.86
C THR A 13 31.82 0.83 -18.13
N GLY A 14 32.42 1.73 -17.35
CA GLY A 14 32.20 3.17 -17.41
C GLY A 14 30.83 3.62 -16.88
N GLN A 15 30.01 2.68 -16.39
CA GLN A 15 28.67 2.95 -15.88
C GLN A 15 28.72 3.61 -14.50
N TYR A 16 27.73 4.46 -14.24
CA TYR A 16 27.58 5.15 -12.96
C TYR A 16 26.53 4.44 -12.10
N GLY A 17 26.89 4.10 -10.87
CA GLY A 17 26.01 3.55 -9.84
C GLY A 17 25.92 4.47 -8.62
N LEU A 18 25.00 4.17 -7.71
CA LEU A 18 24.94 4.86 -6.41
C LEU A 18 26.15 4.48 -5.58
N GLY A 19 26.85 5.46 -5.02
CA GLY A 19 27.99 5.21 -4.14
C GLY A 19 27.57 4.83 -2.72
N VAL A 20 28.51 4.28 -1.95
CA VAL A 20 28.31 3.72 -0.60
C VAL A 20 27.57 4.64 0.39
N ARG A 21 27.62 5.97 0.23
CA ARG A 21 26.88 6.92 1.09
C ARG A 21 25.36 6.71 1.08
N PHE A 22 24.80 6.20 -0.02
CA PHE A 22 23.38 5.86 -0.06
C PHE A 22 23.04 4.67 0.84
N LEU A 23 23.98 3.74 1.06
CA LEU A 23 23.82 2.66 2.03
C LEU A 23 23.86 3.20 3.46
N GLU A 24 24.75 4.16 3.74
CA GLU A 24 24.81 4.85 5.04
C GLU A 24 23.50 5.58 5.35
N PHE A 25 22.95 6.34 4.39
CA PHE A 25 21.65 6.98 4.55
C PHE A 25 20.51 5.98 4.68
N ALA A 26 20.53 4.89 3.90
CA ALA A 26 19.53 3.84 4.02
C ALA A 26 19.54 3.21 5.42
N ALA A 27 20.72 3.02 6.03
CA ALA A 27 20.88 2.49 7.39
C ALA A 27 20.37 3.46 8.47
N VAL A 28 20.38 4.77 8.22
CA VAL A 28 19.82 5.79 9.13
C VAL A 28 18.29 5.89 8.99
N VAL A 29 17.74 5.57 7.82
CA VAL A 29 16.28 5.51 7.58
C VAL A 29 15.74 4.18 8.14
N SER A 30 15.60 4.09 9.46
CA SER A 30 15.21 2.84 10.16
C SER A 30 13.85 2.32 9.69
N TYR A 31 12.87 3.20 9.50
CA TYR A 31 11.47 2.78 9.36
C TYR A 31 11.20 1.93 8.10
N GLY A 32 11.78 2.30 6.95
CA GLY A 32 11.63 1.54 5.72
C GLY A 32 12.42 0.22 5.71
N GLN A 33 13.49 0.13 6.50
CA GLN A 33 14.25 -1.12 6.67
C GLN A 33 13.53 -2.06 7.65
N ASP A 34 13.00 -1.51 8.74
CA ASP A 34 12.23 -2.25 9.75
C ASP A 34 10.96 -2.86 9.13
N LEU A 35 10.22 -2.09 8.33
CA LEU A 35 9.04 -2.58 7.63
C LEU A 35 9.37 -3.71 6.65
N ARG A 36 10.44 -3.57 5.84
CA ARG A 36 10.89 -4.64 4.93
C ARG A 36 11.25 -5.91 5.66
N ARG A 37 12.02 -5.78 6.75
CA ARG A 37 12.41 -6.91 7.58
C ARG A 37 11.19 -7.60 8.19
N CYS A 38 10.23 -6.84 8.68
CA CYS A 38 8.99 -7.38 9.24
C CYS A 38 8.13 -8.08 8.18
N ALA A 39 8.14 -7.59 6.94
CA ALA A 39 7.31 -8.07 5.84
C ALA A 39 7.85 -9.30 5.09
N GLN A 40 9.15 -9.60 5.20
CA GLN A 40 9.83 -10.58 4.34
C GLN A 40 9.13 -11.95 4.30
N ASN A 41 8.76 -12.49 5.47
CA ASN A 41 8.16 -13.83 5.56
C ASN A 41 6.71 -13.84 5.05
N GLU A 42 5.95 -12.80 5.38
CA GLU A 42 4.53 -12.66 5.02
C GLU A 42 4.37 -12.42 3.53
N MET A 43 5.25 -11.61 2.92
CA MET A 43 5.28 -11.43 1.47
C MET A 43 5.60 -12.75 0.77
N SER A 44 6.60 -13.51 1.26
CA SER A 44 6.97 -14.81 0.67
C SER A 44 5.84 -15.84 0.80
N TRP A 45 5.19 -15.89 1.96
CA TRP A 45 3.99 -16.70 2.18
C TRP A 45 2.87 -16.31 1.22
N LEU A 46 2.58 -15.01 1.07
CA LEU A 46 1.50 -14.54 0.22
C LEU A 46 1.75 -14.84 -1.27
N VAL A 47 3.00 -14.74 -1.75
CA VAL A 47 3.37 -15.20 -3.10
C VAL A 47 3.09 -16.70 -3.26
N ASN A 48 3.51 -17.53 -2.29
CA ASN A 48 3.31 -18.98 -2.38
C ASN A 48 1.83 -19.37 -2.37
N GLU A 49 1.01 -18.64 -1.59
CA GLU A 49 -0.41 -18.92 -1.43
C GLU A 49 -1.28 -18.43 -2.58
N THR A 50 -0.86 -17.39 -3.30
CA THR A 50 -1.64 -16.78 -4.38
C THR A 50 -1.08 -17.15 -5.76
N GLY A 51 0.21 -17.42 -5.84
CA GLY A 51 0.96 -17.52 -7.08
C GLY A 51 1.07 -16.18 -7.82
N GLU A 52 0.87 -15.06 -7.12
CA GLU A 52 0.80 -13.70 -7.68
C GLU A 52 1.91 -12.80 -7.14
N CYS A 53 2.14 -11.66 -7.80
CA CYS A 53 3.19 -10.73 -7.42
C CYS A 53 2.77 -9.94 -6.18
N VAL A 54 3.67 -9.80 -5.21
CA VAL A 54 3.42 -9.04 -3.98
C VAL A 54 4.30 -7.80 -3.93
N ILE A 55 3.70 -6.65 -3.63
CA ILE A 55 4.35 -5.34 -3.60
C ILE A 55 4.12 -4.70 -2.24
N LEU A 56 5.21 -4.23 -1.63
CA LEU A 56 5.21 -3.46 -0.40
C LEU A 56 5.48 -1.99 -0.70
N THR A 57 4.57 -1.13 -0.24
CA THR A 57 4.63 0.32 -0.50
C THR A 57 4.61 1.14 0.77
N VAL A 58 5.21 2.32 0.71
CA VAL A 58 5.13 3.35 1.76
C VAL A 58 4.74 4.69 1.15
N HIS A 59 4.16 5.57 1.96
CA HIS A 59 3.96 6.95 1.56
C HIS A 59 5.26 7.74 1.67
N SER A 60 5.62 8.48 0.63
CA SER A 60 6.71 9.46 0.66
C SER A 60 6.40 10.63 -0.26
N SER A 61 6.45 11.85 0.27
CA SER A 61 6.33 13.09 -0.51
C SER A 61 5.07 13.18 -1.41
N GLY A 62 3.93 12.68 -0.92
CA GLY A 62 2.66 12.70 -1.65
C GLY A 62 2.49 11.58 -2.68
N GLU A 63 3.35 10.56 -2.63
CA GLU A 63 3.35 9.43 -3.55
C GLU A 63 3.44 8.11 -2.78
N ALA A 64 2.93 7.04 -3.39
CA ALA A 64 3.25 5.68 -2.99
C ALA A 64 4.62 5.31 -3.57
N VAL A 65 5.49 4.71 -2.77
CA VAL A 65 6.82 4.26 -3.18
C VAL A 65 6.96 2.77 -2.91
N CYS A 66 7.31 2.01 -3.94
CA CYS A 66 7.62 0.58 -3.81
C CYS A 66 8.96 0.40 -3.08
N ILE A 67 8.97 -0.31 -1.96
CA ILE A 67 10.19 -0.57 -1.17
C ILE A 67 10.63 -2.04 -1.20
N ASP A 68 9.72 -2.97 -1.46
CA ASP A 68 10.04 -4.38 -1.72
C ASP A 68 9.02 -4.96 -2.72
N LYS A 69 9.46 -5.92 -3.52
CA LYS A 69 8.67 -6.63 -4.51
C LYS A 69 9.09 -8.10 -4.49
N ARG A 70 8.10 -8.99 -4.42
CA ARG A 70 8.29 -10.43 -4.59
C ARG A 70 7.59 -10.86 -5.87
N ASP A 71 8.40 -11.20 -6.87
CA ASP A 71 7.89 -11.69 -8.13
C ASP A 71 7.19 -13.03 -7.94
N SER A 72 6.17 -13.23 -8.75
CA SER A 72 5.47 -14.51 -8.83
C SER A 72 6.19 -15.46 -9.78
N SER A 73 5.84 -16.74 -9.75
CA SER A 73 6.31 -17.71 -10.75
C SER A 73 5.78 -17.43 -12.16
N ARG A 74 4.81 -16.51 -12.28
CA ARG A 74 4.20 -16.07 -13.54
C ARG A 74 4.68 -14.64 -13.85
N PRO A 75 5.32 -14.41 -15.00
CA PRO A 75 5.79 -13.08 -15.35
C PRO A 75 4.59 -12.17 -15.62
N VAL A 76 4.31 -11.25 -14.70
CA VAL A 76 3.46 -10.08 -14.96
C VAL A 76 4.40 -8.91 -15.19
N HIS A 77 4.31 -8.27 -16.35
CA HIS A 77 5.12 -7.09 -16.64
C HIS A 77 4.53 -5.88 -15.92
N ILE A 78 4.85 -5.76 -14.64
CA ILE A 78 4.41 -4.63 -13.81
C ILE A 78 5.48 -3.54 -13.92
N THR A 79 5.09 -2.35 -14.38
CA THR A 79 5.96 -1.16 -14.47
C THR A 79 6.47 -0.67 -13.09
N TYR A 80 5.91 -1.23 -12.03
CA TYR A 80 6.14 -0.84 -10.64
C TYR A 80 7.30 -1.65 -10.03
N LEU A 81 8.52 -1.15 -10.24
CA LEU A 81 9.75 -1.70 -9.68
C LEU A 81 10.05 -1.12 -8.29
N VAL A 82 10.94 -1.76 -7.55
CA VAL A 82 11.48 -1.21 -6.28
C VAL A 82 12.10 0.18 -6.56
N GLY A 83 11.72 1.17 -5.76
CA GLY A 83 12.06 2.59 -5.96
C GLY A 83 11.07 3.34 -6.87
N GLY A 84 10.18 2.63 -7.56
CA GLY A 84 9.11 3.21 -8.37
C GLY A 84 8.08 3.97 -7.54
N ARG A 85 7.47 4.97 -8.17
CA ARG A 85 6.50 5.89 -7.57
C ARG A 85 5.15 5.81 -8.28
N ALA A 86 4.07 5.83 -7.51
CA ALA A 86 2.71 5.91 -8.04
C ALA A 86 1.90 6.97 -7.28
N SER A 87 0.85 7.45 -7.96
CA SER A 87 -0.07 8.39 -7.35
C SER A 87 -0.88 7.75 -6.22
N LEU A 88 -1.27 8.55 -5.23
CA LEU A 88 -2.10 8.12 -4.11
C LEU A 88 -3.57 7.88 -4.49
N HIS A 89 -4.04 8.42 -5.62
CA HIS A 89 -5.45 8.34 -6.01
C HIS A 89 -5.79 7.22 -6.99
N ALA A 90 -4.78 6.55 -7.56
CA ALA A 90 -4.98 5.56 -8.59
C ALA A 90 -4.28 4.25 -8.19
N GLY A 91 -5.00 3.14 -8.35
CA GLY A 91 -4.50 1.82 -8.03
C GLY A 91 -4.58 1.46 -6.55
N ALA A 92 -4.62 0.16 -6.25
CA ALA A 92 -4.88 -0.32 -4.90
C ALA A 92 -3.81 0.11 -3.89
N SER A 93 -2.52 0.07 -4.27
CA SER A 93 -1.39 0.42 -3.39
C SER A 93 -1.37 1.91 -3.02
N GLY A 94 -1.74 2.79 -3.95
CA GLY A 94 -1.86 4.23 -3.66
C GLY A 94 -3.06 4.53 -2.77
N LYS A 95 -4.23 4.01 -3.15
CA LYS A 95 -5.48 4.29 -2.45
C LYS A 95 -5.52 3.71 -1.04
N ILE A 96 -4.87 2.57 -0.79
CA ILE A 96 -4.81 2.03 0.57
C ILE A 96 -3.99 2.92 1.50
N LEU A 97 -2.90 3.52 1.03
CA LEU A 97 -2.14 4.49 1.81
C LEU A 97 -3.00 5.74 2.05
N ALA A 98 -3.58 6.29 0.99
CA ALA A 98 -4.41 7.48 1.05
C ALA A 98 -5.59 7.35 2.02
N ALA A 99 -6.22 6.17 2.04
CA ALA A 99 -7.36 5.90 2.92
C ALA A 99 -6.98 6.00 4.40
N PHE A 100 -5.75 5.73 4.80
CA PHE A 100 -5.36 5.78 6.21
C PHE A 100 -4.42 6.95 6.56
N MET A 101 -4.22 7.88 5.63
CA MET A 101 -3.53 9.15 5.88
C MET A 101 -4.46 10.18 6.56
N ASN A 102 -3.85 11.23 7.13
CA ASN A 102 -4.60 12.36 7.70
C ASN A 102 -5.45 13.04 6.61
N PRO A 103 -6.73 13.32 6.84
CA PRO A 103 -7.57 14.04 5.89
C PRO A 103 -6.95 15.34 5.36
N THR A 104 -6.22 16.10 6.18
CA THR A 104 -5.57 17.35 5.74
C THR A 104 -4.45 17.11 4.73
N ASP A 105 -3.74 15.97 4.83
CA ASP A 105 -2.72 15.58 3.85
C ASP A 105 -3.35 15.18 2.52
N ILE A 106 -4.51 14.54 2.55
CA ILE A 106 -5.28 14.20 1.34
C ILE A 106 -5.80 15.44 0.64
N GLU A 107 -6.36 16.41 1.37
CA GLU A 107 -6.80 17.68 0.78
C GLU A 107 -5.65 18.45 0.14
N ARG A 108 -4.49 18.46 0.79
CA ARG A 108 -3.27 19.03 0.23
C ARG A 108 -2.83 18.29 -1.04
N PHE A 109 -2.82 16.96 -1.02
CA PHE A 109 -2.50 16.15 -2.19
C PHE A 109 -3.43 16.47 -3.38
N ILE A 110 -4.76 16.50 -3.16
CA ILE A 110 -5.75 16.82 -4.19
C ILE A 110 -5.47 18.22 -4.77
N LYS A 111 -5.20 19.21 -3.90
CA LYS A 111 -4.94 20.59 -4.32
C LYS A 111 -3.62 20.77 -5.09
N GLU A 112 -2.55 20.11 -4.65
CA GLU A 112 -1.20 20.32 -5.20
C GLU A 112 -0.89 19.43 -6.41
N LYS A 113 -1.37 18.18 -6.40
CA LYS A 113 -1.07 17.17 -7.43
C LYS A 113 -2.23 16.95 -8.39
N GLY A 114 -3.47 17.20 -7.95
CA GLY A 114 -4.66 16.88 -8.73
C GLY A 114 -4.91 15.38 -8.88
N LEU A 115 -6.00 15.05 -9.56
CA LEU A 115 -6.42 13.68 -9.86
C LEU A 115 -6.32 13.44 -11.38
N TYR A 116 -5.12 13.06 -11.83
CA TYR A 116 -4.84 12.87 -13.25
C TYR A 116 -5.47 11.58 -13.79
N ARG A 117 -6.08 11.67 -14.98
CA ARG A 117 -6.63 10.50 -15.66
C ARG A 117 -5.53 9.65 -16.30
N TYR A 118 -5.26 8.46 -15.74
CA TYR A 118 -4.36 7.48 -16.36
C TYR A 118 -5.09 6.56 -17.35
N THR A 119 -6.32 6.20 -17.01
CA THR A 119 -7.22 5.35 -17.80
C THR A 119 -8.64 5.88 -17.70
N ASP A 120 -9.57 5.32 -18.48
CA ASP A 120 -10.99 5.67 -18.39
C ASP A 120 -11.62 5.29 -17.04
N LYS A 121 -10.98 4.37 -16.31
CA LYS A 121 -11.42 3.91 -14.99
C LYS A 121 -10.83 4.69 -13.82
N THR A 122 -9.89 5.61 -14.07
CA THR A 122 -9.31 6.44 -13.00
C THR A 122 -10.37 7.37 -12.42
N ILE A 123 -10.50 7.38 -11.09
CA ILE A 123 -11.33 8.36 -10.37
C ILE A 123 -10.64 9.72 -10.46
N VAL A 124 -11.28 10.70 -11.09
CA VAL A 124 -10.75 12.06 -11.25
C VAL A 124 -11.55 13.12 -10.50
N ASP A 125 -12.71 12.75 -9.96
CA ASP A 125 -13.55 13.62 -9.16
C ASP A 125 -13.13 13.56 -7.67
N PRO A 126 -12.85 14.71 -7.03
CA PRO A 126 -12.45 14.72 -5.63
C PRO A 126 -13.49 14.14 -4.66
N ASP A 127 -14.78 14.32 -4.91
CA ASP A 127 -15.83 13.81 -4.02
C ASP A 127 -16.02 12.31 -4.16
N GLU A 128 -15.93 11.77 -5.38
CA GLU A 128 -15.86 10.33 -5.63
C GLU A 128 -14.63 9.71 -4.98
N PHE A 129 -13.48 10.39 -5.08
CA PHE A 129 -12.25 9.90 -4.45
C PHE A 129 -12.39 9.83 -2.92
N ARG A 130 -12.93 10.87 -2.28
CA ARG A 130 -13.21 10.86 -0.83
C ARG A 130 -14.13 9.71 -0.42
N LYS A 131 -15.21 9.47 -1.17
CA LYS A 131 -16.13 8.34 -0.93
C LYS A 131 -15.43 7.00 -1.08
N ASP A 132 -14.54 6.85 -2.06
CA ASP A 132 -13.77 5.62 -2.24
C ASP A 132 -12.81 5.40 -1.06
N LEU A 133 -12.15 6.44 -0.56
CA LEU A 133 -11.31 6.36 0.63
C LEU A 133 -12.10 5.95 1.88
N GLU A 134 -13.29 6.50 2.09
CA GLU A 134 -14.18 6.11 3.19
C GLU A 134 -14.59 4.63 3.10
N ARG A 135 -14.97 4.17 1.90
CA ARG A 135 -15.27 2.75 1.66
C ARG A 135 -14.07 1.86 1.98
N ILE A 136 -12.87 2.24 1.53
CA ILE A 136 -11.62 1.51 1.80
C ILE A 136 -11.35 1.44 3.31
N ARG A 137 -11.54 2.54 4.06
CA ARG A 137 -11.41 2.57 5.53
C ARG A 137 -12.36 1.57 6.20
N GLN A 138 -13.62 1.55 5.78
CA GLN A 138 -14.65 0.70 6.39
C GLN A 138 -14.39 -0.79 6.14
N GLN A 139 -14.02 -1.17 4.91
CA GLN A 139 -13.81 -2.58 4.55
C GLN A 139 -12.39 -3.10 4.90
N GLY A 140 -11.42 -2.19 5.06
CA GLY A 140 -10.04 -2.52 5.45
C GLY A 140 -9.16 -3.05 4.30
N TYR A 141 -9.58 -2.84 3.05
CA TYR A 141 -8.80 -3.18 1.85
C TYR A 141 -9.18 -2.28 0.67
N ALA A 142 -8.31 -2.20 -0.33
CA ALA A 142 -8.56 -1.52 -1.60
C ALA A 142 -8.50 -2.53 -2.74
N VAL A 143 -9.34 -2.34 -3.75
CA VAL A 143 -9.30 -3.10 -5.00
C VAL A 143 -9.20 -2.10 -6.14
N THR A 144 -8.41 -2.43 -7.14
CA THR A 144 -8.36 -1.70 -8.40
C THR A 144 -8.58 -2.65 -9.57
N CYS A 145 -9.32 -2.17 -10.57
CA CYS A 145 -9.51 -2.85 -11.84
C CYS A 145 -9.02 -1.94 -12.98
N GLY A 146 -7.71 -1.83 -13.11
CA GLY A 146 -7.07 -1.13 -14.21
C GLY A 146 -7.16 0.40 -14.17
N GLU A 147 -7.06 0.99 -12.98
CA GLU A 147 -7.02 2.46 -12.83
C GLU A 147 -5.72 3.07 -13.33
N LEU A 148 -4.58 2.40 -13.12
CA LEU A 148 -3.25 2.83 -13.56
C LEU A 148 -2.84 2.18 -14.89
N ASP A 149 -3.10 0.87 -15.01
CA ASP A 149 -2.84 0.08 -16.21
C ASP A 149 -4.07 -0.78 -16.47
N SER A 150 -4.73 -0.58 -17.61
CA SER A 150 -5.99 -1.24 -17.97
C SER A 150 -5.93 -2.78 -17.90
N GLY A 151 -4.74 -3.37 -18.01
CA GLY A 151 -4.53 -4.82 -17.96
C GLY A 151 -4.24 -5.38 -16.56
N ILE A 152 -4.28 -4.55 -15.51
CA ILE A 152 -3.84 -4.95 -14.16
C ILE A 152 -4.99 -4.80 -13.15
N MET A 153 -5.16 -5.83 -12.33
CA MET A 153 -5.94 -5.73 -11.10
C MET A 153 -5.04 -5.90 -9.89
N ALA A 154 -5.42 -5.29 -8.78
CA ALA A 154 -4.71 -5.47 -7.53
C ALA A 154 -5.63 -5.33 -6.33
N VAL A 155 -5.27 -6.05 -5.27
CA VAL A 155 -5.86 -5.93 -3.94
C VAL A 155 -4.79 -5.41 -3.00
N ALA A 156 -5.13 -4.49 -2.11
CA ALA A 156 -4.21 -3.98 -1.11
C ALA A 156 -4.83 -3.92 0.28
N ALA A 157 -4.02 -4.15 1.31
CA ALA A 157 -4.40 -4.02 2.72
C ALA A 157 -3.40 -3.13 3.47
N PRO A 158 -3.85 -2.40 4.51
CA PRO A 158 -3.02 -1.45 5.22
C PRO A 158 -2.12 -2.17 6.23
N ILE A 159 -0.92 -1.64 6.42
CA ILE A 159 0.00 -2.03 7.49
C ILE A 159 0.13 -0.86 8.46
N PHE A 160 -0.09 -1.09 9.74
CA PHE A 160 0.01 -0.06 10.78
C PHE A 160 1.26 -0.24 11.66
N ASN A 161 1.74 0.84 12.25
CA ASN A 161 2.78 0.81 13.28
C ASN A 161 2.20 0.79 14.70
N ASN A 162 3.10 0.80 15.69
CA ASN A 162 2.79 0.93 17.12
C ASN A 162 1.95 2.18 17.50
N GLU A 163 1.97 3.24 16.69
CA GLU A 163 1.15 4.44 16.88
C GLU A 163 -0.23 4.36 16.20
N SER A 164 -0.60 3.21 15.65
CA SER A 164 -1.82 3.03 14.84
C SER A 164 -1.89 3.94 13.60
N GLN A 165 -0.73 4.38 13.11
CA GLN A 165 -0.60 5.15 11.87
C GLN A 165 -0.23 4.21 10.71
N ILE A 166 -0.61 4.60 9.50
CA ILE A 166 -0.28 3.84 8.29
C ILE A 166 1.23 3.82 8.08
N ALA A 167 1.82 2.62 8.20
CA ALA A 167 3.23 2.35 7.97
C ALA A 167 3.52 2.05 6.49
N GLY A 168 2.57 1.38 5.83
CA GLY A 168 2.70 0.97 4.45
C GLY A 168 1.44 0.27 3.93
N GLY A 169 1.48 -0.14 2.67
CA GLY A 169 0.45 -0.93 2.02
C GLY A 169 1.05 -2.21 1.46
N LEU A 170 0.41 -3.35 1.73
CA LEU A 170 0.72 -4.63 1.11
C LEU A 170 -0.26 -4.86 -0.02
N SER A 171 0.23 -5.17 -1.22
CA SER A 171 -0.63 -5.38 -2.39
C SER A 171 -0.27 -6.64 -3.15
N VAL A 172 -1.29 -7.33 -3.65
CA VAL A 172 -1.20 -8.48 -4.56
C VAL A 172 -1.65 -8.01 -5.93
N VAL A 173 -0.80 -8.19 -6.93
CA VAL A 173 -1.06 -7.80 -8.32
C VAL A 173 -1.35 -9.04 -9.14
N CYS A 174 -2.43 -9.01 -9.90
CA CYS A 174 -2.98 -10.14 -10.62
C CYS A 174 -3.56 -9.71 -11.98
N LEU A 175 -3.77 -10.70 -12.85
CA LEU A 175 -4.43 -10.49 -14.15
C LEU A 175 -5.97 -10.47 -13.97
N PRO A 176 -6.69 -9.66 -14.76
CA PRO A 176 -8.14 -9.49 -14.61
C PRO A 176 -8.94 -10.79 -14.65
N GLU A 177 -8.54 -11.71 -15.52
CA GLU A 177 -9.21 -13.01 -15.73
C GLU A 177 -9.31 -13.87 -14.47
N ARG A 178 -8.39 -13.69 -13.51
CA ARG A 178 -8.36 -14.47 -12.28
C ARG A 178 -9.03 -13.76 -11.13
N LEU A 179 -8.86 -12.44 -11.00
CA LEU A 179 -9.23 -11.76 -9.76
C LEU A 179 -10.71 -11.97 -9.41
N ASP A 180 -11.62 -11.88 -10.38
CA ASP A 180 -13.05 -12.07 -10.12
C ASP A 180 -13.39 -13.45 -9.54
N THR A 181 -12.60 -14.48 -9.85
CA THR A 181 -12.82 -15.85 -9.35
C THR A 181 -12.24 -16.11 -7.97
N VAL A 182 -11.24 -15.33 -7.55
CA VAL A 182 -10.49 -15.54 -6.30
C VAL A 182 -10.40 -14.29 -5.43
N LEU A 183 -11.22 -13.27 -5.70
CA LEU A 183 -11.13 -11.95 -5.08
C LEU A 183 -11.19 -12.06 -3.55
N ASP A 184 -12.22 -12.74 -3.04
CA ASP A 184 -12.43 -12.89 -1.59
C ASP A 184 -11.24 -13.62 -0.94
N GLU A 185 -10.72 -14.65 -1.58
CA GLU A 185 -9.56 -15.39 -1.10
C GLU A 185 -8.29 -14.52 -1.06
N ILE A 186 -8.03 -13.76 -2.12
CA ILE A 186 -6.89 -12.84 -2.19
C ILE A 186 -7.03 -11.73 -1.16
N VAL A 187 -8.23 -11.15 -0.98
CA VAL A 187 -8.51 -10.13 0.02
C VAL A 187 -8.20 -10.66 1.42
N GLU A 188 -8.72 -11.83 1.78
CA GLU A 188 -8.51 -12.40 3.11
C GLU A 188 -7.05 -12.76 3.36
N LYS A 189 -6.36 -13.37 2.37
CA LYS A 189 -4.91 -13.66 2.47
C LYS A 189 -4.08 -12.38 2.59
N THR A 190 -4.41 -11.34 1.83
CA THR A 190 -3.70 -10.05 1.84
C THR A 190 -3.88 -9.34 3.17
N LYS A 191 -5.12 -9.28 3.70
CA LYS A 191 -5.42 -8.70 5.02
C LYS A 191 -4.72 -9.47 6.13
N LYS A 192 -4.74 -10.81 6.07
CA LYS A 192 -4.03 -11.66 7.05
C LYS A 192 -2.55 -11.34 7.06
N ALA A 193 -1.89 -11.32 5.90
CA ALA A 193 -0.48 -10.97 5.80
C ALA A 193 -0.20 -9.57 6.34
N ALA A 194 -0.94 -8.55 5.89
CA ALA A 194 -0.75 -7.17 6.34
C ALA A 194 -0.93 -6.99 7.85
N ASN A 195 -1.90 -7.69 8.45
CA ASN A 195 -2.09 -7.69 9.90
C ASN A 195 -0.91 -8.32 10.65
N GLN A 196 -0.37 -9.45 10.16
CA GLN A 196 0.83 -10.06 10.76
C GLN A 196 2.05 -9.12 10.69
N ILE A 197 2.22 -8.42 9.58
CA ILE A 197 3.27 -7.40 9.45
C ILE A 197 3.02 -6.26 10.45
N SER A 198 1.78 -5.80 10.59
CA SER A 198 1.42 -4.75 11.55
C SER A 198 1.77 -5.16 12.99
N LEU A 199 1.46 -6.41 13.39
CA LEU A 199 1.83 -6.93 14.71
C LEU A 199 3.35 -6.92 14.94
N LYS A 200 4.15 -7.27 13.92
CA LYS A 200 5.62 -7.19 13.99
C LYS A 200 6.13 -5.75 14.06
N MET A 201 5.43 -4.82 13.42
CA MET A 201 5.66 -3.37 13.53
C MET A 201 5.18 -2.78 14.88
N GLY A 202 4.67 -3.62 15.78
CA GLY A 202 4.24 -3.24 17.12
C GLY A 202 2.81 -2.71 17.21
N PHE A 203 2.02 -2.80 16.14
CA PHE A 203 0.60 -2.43 16.16
C PHE A 203 -0.15 -3.29 17.19
N ARG A 204 -0.99 -2.63 17.99
CA ARG A 204 -1.93 -3.30 18.89
C ARG A 204 -3.31 -2.70 18.66
N MET A 205 -4.28 -3.54 18.34
CA MET A 205 -5.68 -3.13 18.37
C MET A 205 -6.01 -2.69 19.80
N ASN A 206 -6.28 -1.39 19.98
CA ASN A 206 -6.80 -0.90 21.25
C ASN A 206 -8.14 -1.57 21.51
N ALA A 207 -8.21 -2.40 22.56
CA ALA A 207 -9.39 -3.18 22.94
C ALA A 207 -10.58 -2.34 23.48
N ASN A 208 -10.61 -1.02 23.25
CA ASN A 208 -11.56 -0.10 23.86
C ASN A 208 -12.66 0.43 22.92
N ILE A 209 -12.93 -0.25 21.80
CA ILE A 209 -14.10 0.06 20.96
C ILE A 209 -14.92 -1.22 20.74
N SER A 210 -15.43 -1.78 21.83
CA SER A 210 -16.47 -2.80 21.80
C SER A 210 -17.20 -2.90 23.14
N VAL A 211 -17.73 -1.77 23.65
CA VAL A 211 -18.85 -1.75 24.60
C VAL A 211 -19.62 -0.44 24.40
N ASN A 212 -20.53 -0.41 23.42
CA ASN A 212 -21.78 0.38 23.48
C ASN A 212 -22.65 0.05 22.26
N SER A 213 -23.14 -1.18 22.24
CA SER A 213 -24.31 -1.56 21.45
C SER A 213 -25.13 -2.51 22.31
N SER A 214 -26.39 -2.15 22.56
CA SER A 214 -27.37 -2.69 23.54
C SER A 214 -27.23 -2.06 24.94
N VAL A 215 -28.10 -1.17 25.42
CA VAL A 215 -29.58 -1.21 25.59
C VAL A 215 -30.10 0.23 25.47
N ALA A 216 -31.09 0.59 24.65
CA ALA A 216 -32.50 0.45 24.99
C ALA A 216 -33.39 0.63 23.75
N GLY A 217 -34.07 -0.46 23.37
CA GLY A 217 -35.33 -0.38 22.66
C GLY A 217 -36.48 -0.44 23.67
N ILE A 218 -37.49 0.39 23.42
CA ILE A 218 -38.92 0.15 23.68
C ILE A 218 -39.39 0.22 25.15
N SER A 219 -40.08 1.31 25.47
CA SER A 219 -41.39 1.22 26.15
C SER A 219 -42.27 2.43 25.81
N SER A 220 -43.15 2.22 24.83
CA SER A 220 -44.44 2.90 24.77
C SER A 220 -45.33 2.38 25.91
N GLN A 221 -45.90 3.26 26.75
CA GLN A 221 -47.31 3.26 27.17
C GLN A 221 -47.62 4.36 28.21
N GLY A 222 -48.60 5.21 27.88
CA GLY A 222 -49.76 5.51 28.75
C GLY A 222 -49.65 6.56 29.85
N LYS A 223 -50.04 7.80 29.56
CA LYS A 223 -51.33 8.41 29.96
C LYS A 223 -51.46 9.83 29.41
#